data_AF-A0A919XZM5-F1
#
_entry.id   AF-A0A919XZM5-F1
#
_cell.length_a   1.000
_cell.length_b   1.000
_cell.length_c   1.000
_cell.angle_alpha   90.00
_cell.angle_beta   90.00
_cell.angle_gamma   90.00
#
_symmetry.space_group_name_H-M   'P 1'
#
loop_
_entity.id
_entity.type
_entity.pdbx_description
1 polymer ?
#
loop_
_entity_poly.entity_id
_entity_poly.type
_entity_poly.pdbx_seq_one_letter_code
_entity_poly.pdbx_strand_id
1 'polypeptide(L)'
;MKKFSSWILSIVLMLSLGVTSFAAGNDGAEIDIRKSVAPNNYNYSRSINSDGAAVAVPEATVESEFVHKIDGKEFDIRRNVAPDNYQVRKSIESDKATDQAVNQAAVADSKTTKDKSLLASMPTGGGEYPYNPSYWNDPANVFRANCYGYILNRIANDTSDPLAGYMFQPGYRTGNYYTSLTTSAIITAVKSDMADLGRTIRSSSYSETPGSNEYKVALVIAPGTDYHWYRQDSDGGWSHKPGLTNIDYRDASGNYISDPRTCDRNYSYANYSTWGGYYIISK
;
A
#
# COMPACT_ATOMS: atom_id res chain seq x y z
N MET A 1 72.40 -40.00 37.67
CA MET A 1 71.71 -38.79 37.20
C MET A 1 70.24 -39.12 36.92
N LYS A 2 69.32 -38.39 37.59
CA LYS A 2 67.87 -38.13 37.33
C LYS A 2 66.97 -39.34 36.93
N LYS A 3 66.18 -39.90 37.85
CA LYS A 3 64.79 -39.55 38.29
C LYS A 3 63.68 -39.92 37.28
N PHE A 4 62.90 -40.96 37.62
CA PHE A 4 61.52 -41.30 37.18
C PHE A 4 60.93 -42.14 38.34
N SER A 5 59.66 -42.16 38.74
CA SER A 5 58.43 -41.46 38.37
C SER A 5 57.32 -41.94 39.31
N SER A 6 56.37 -41.03 39.58
CA SER A 6 54.93 -41.20 39.81
C SER A 6 54.41 -42.13 40.92
N TRP A 7 53.69 -41.51 41.85
CA TRP A 7 52.84 -42.12 42.86
C TRP A 7 51.44 -42.43 42.34
N ILE A 8 51.01 -43.65 42.63
CA ILE A 8 49.72 -44.13 43.16
C ILE A 8 48.42 -43.71 42.45
N LEU A 9 47.81 -44.76 41.89
CA LEU A 9 46.47 -44.94 41.35
C LEU A 9 45.44 -45.06 42.50
N SER A 10 44.34 -44.31 42.45
CA SER A 10 43.15 -44.58 43.27
C SER A 10 41.88 -44.63 42.42
N ILE A 11 41.11 -45.66 42.76
CA ILE A 11 39.93 -46.29 42.16
C ILE A 11 38.67 -45.39 42.24
N VAL A 12 37.61 -45.81 41.52
CA VAL A 12 36.16 -45.70 41.84
C VAL A 12 35.43 -44.80 40.83
N LEU A 13 34.26 -45.10 40.26
CA LEU A 13 33.39 -46.26 40.08
C LEU A 13 32.25 -45.74 39.19
N MET A 14 31.64 -46.63 38.42
CA MET A 14 30.44 -46.45 37.59
C MET A 14 29.36 -45.51 38.16
N LEU A 15 28.65 -44.83 37.25
CA LEU A 15 27.17 -44.86 37.19
C LEU A 15 26.67 -44.25 35.87
N SER A 16 26.23 -45.12 34.98
CA SER A 16 25.21 -44.81 33.98
C SER A 16 23.83 -44.89 34.65
N LEU A 17 22.96 -43.91 34.42
CA LEU A 17 21.50 -44.05 34.18
C LEU A 17 20.90 -42.65 33.94
N GLY A 18 19.84 -42.61 33.10
CA GLY A 18 19.21 -41.44 32.45
C GLY A 18 18.76 -40.30 33.37
N VAL A 19 18.25 -39.18 32.86
CA VAL A 19 16.98 -39.08 32.10
C VAL A 19 16.93 -37.82 31.22
N THR A 20 16.25 -37.96 30.08
CA THR A 20 15.46 -36.99 29.27
C THR A 20 15.76 -35.49 29.25
N SER A 21 16.07 -35.05 28.02
CA SER A 21 15.86 -33.74 27.37
C SER A 21 14.93 -32.71 28.02
N PHE A 22 15.48 -31.50 28.19
CA PHE A 22 14.79 -30.22 27.96
C PHE A 22 15.71 -29.24 27.21
N ALA A 23 15.08 -28.38 26.41
CA ALA A 23 15.66 -27.49 25.42
C ALA A 23 16.60 -26.40 25.96
N ALA A 24 17.58 -26.01 25.13
CA ALA A 24 18.02 -24.63 24.85
C ALA A 24 19.32 -24.67 24.03
N GLY A 25 19.48 -23.78 23.06
CA GLY A 25 20.79 -23.55 22.43
C GLY A 25 20.69 -23.07 20.99
N ASN A 26 20.56 -21.76 20.84
CA ASN A 26 20.71 -21.02 19.60
C ASN A 26 22.21 -20.81 19.38
N ASP A 27 22.84 -21.54 18.45
CA ASP A 27 24.27 -21.44 18.20
C ASP A 27 24.52 -20.68 16.90
N GLY A 28 25.06 -19.48 17.08
CA GLY A 28 25.22 -18.45 16.07
C GLY A 28 26.16 -18.82 14.92
N ALA A 29 25.79 -18.36 13.73
CA ALA A 29 26.73 -18.20 12.64
C ALA A 29 27.33 -16.78 12.72
N GLU A 30 28.66 -16.70 12.81
CA GLU A 30 29.40 -15.46 12.54
C GLU A 30 29.12 -14.98 11.11
N ILE A 31 28.80 -13.70 10.95
CA ILE A 31 28.51 -13.06 9.67
C ILE A 31 29.80 -12.41 9.15
N ASP A 32 30.37 -12.93 8.05
CA ASP A 32 31.52 -12.33 7.35
C ASP A 32 31.04 -11.18 6.45
N ILE A 33 31.11 -9.97 6.99
CA ILE A 33 30.66 -8.72 6.35
C ILE A 33 31.43 -8.31 5.07
N ARG A 34 32.39 -9.10 4.60
CA ARG A 34 33.17 -8.84 3.37
C ARG A 34 32.65 -9.57 2.14
N LYS A 35 31.68 -10.49 2.29
CA LYS A 35 31.08 -11.21 1.16
C LYS A 35 29.85 -10.45 0.66
N SER A 36 29.84 -10.05 -0.61
CA SER A 36 28.72 -9.34 -1.26
C SER A 36 27.54 -10.25 -1.62
N VAL A 37 27.31 -11.34 -0.87
CA VAL A 37 26.22 -12.29 -1.10
C VAL A 37 25.41 -12.43 0.18
N ALA A 38 24.13 -12.05 0.14
CA ALA A 38 23.23 -12.16 1.28
C ALA A 38 22.90 -13.64 1.60
N PRO A 39 22.73 -14.01 2.88
CA PRO A 39 22.32 -15.36 3.28
C PRO A 39 20.94 -15.75 2.73
N ASN A 40 20.73 -17.06 2.49
CA ASN A 40 19.50 -17.63 1.88
C ASN A 40 18.19 -17.37 2.63
N ASN A 41 18.24 -16.76 3.82
CA ASN A 41 17.11 -16.45 4.69
C ASN A 41 16.96 -14.94 4.98
N TYR A 42 17.59 -14.08 4.18
CA TYR A 42 17.42 -12.63 4.28
C TYR A 42 16.13 -12.19 3.58
N ASN A 43 15.07 -11.94 4.35
CA ASN A 43 13.81 -11.38 3.86
C ASN A 43 13.92 -9.86 3.73
N TYR A 44 13.81 -9.35 2.50
CA TYR A 44 13.89 -7.93 2.18
C TYR A 44 12.54 -7.25 2.40
N SER A 45 12.41 -6.47 3.48
CA SER A 45 11.52 -5.32 3.49
C SER A 45 12.19 -4.21 2.69
N ARG A 46 11.44 -3.59 1.76
CA ARG A 46 11.92 -2.54 0.84
C ARG A 46 12.58 -1.38 1.61
N SER A 47 13.89 -1.44 1.83
CA SER A 47 14.72 -0.34 2.31
C SER A 47 15.41 0.32 1.11
N ILE A 48 15.18 1.62 0.94
CA ILE A 48 15.86 2.46 -0.03
C ILE A 48 17.33 2.57 0.40
N ASN A 49 18.29 2.28 -0.48
CA ASN A 49 19.70 2.55 -0.19
C ASN A 49 19.91 4.06 -0.02
N SER A 50 20.82 4.45 0.87
CA SER A 50 21.15 5.85 1.21
C SER A 50 21.74 6.68 0.05
N ASP A 51 21.87 6.10 -1.15
CA ASP A 51 22.31 6.76 -2.39
C ASP A 51 21.21 6.90 -3.46
N GLY A 52 20.00 6.39 -3.21
CA GLY A 52 18.83 6.63 -4.06
C GLY A 52 18.81 5.87 -5.40
N ALA A 53 19.60 4.81 -5.57
CA ALA A 53 19.50 3.94 -6.75
C ALA A 53 18.60 2.71 -6.50
N ALA A 54 17.62 2.48 -7.39
CA ALA A 54 16.82 1.26 -7.38
C ALA A 54 17.66 0.08 -7.91
N VAL A 55 17.77 -0.99 -7.13
CA VAL A 55 18.33 -2.26 -7.60
C VAL A 55 17.25 -2.95 -8.43
N ALA A 56 17.53 -3.18 -9.72
CA ALA A 56 16.64 -3.94 -10.59
C ALA A 56 16.57 -5.40 -10.12
N VAL A 57 15.44 -5.79 -9.56
CA VAL A 57 15.09 -7.18 -9.25
C VAL A 57 14.50 -7.80 -10.53
N PRO A 58 14.78 -9.07 -10.87
CA PRO A 58 14.17 -9.72 -12.03
C PRO A 58 12.65 -9.63 -11.97
N GLU A 59 12.08 -8.96 -12.98
CA GLU A 59 10.68 -8.52 -13.09
C GLU A 59 9.66 -9.66 -12.87
N ALA A 60 10.01 -10.89 -13.24
CA ALA A 60 9.10 -12.05 -13.17
C ALA A 60 8.82 -12.60 -11.76
N THR A 61 9.73 -12.42 -10.79
CA THR A 61 9.55 -12.90 -9.40
C THR A 61 8.69 -11.96 -8.55
N VAL A 62 8.51 -10.71 -8.98
CA VAL A 62 7.76 -9.67 -8.26
C VAL A 62 6.27 -9.68 -8.62
N GLU A 63 5.92 -10.00 -9.87
CA GLU A 63 4.53 -9.96 -10.34
C GLU A 63 3.65 -11.06 -9.71
N SER A 64 4.21 -12.25 -9.45
CA SER A 64 3.45 -13.36 -8.84
C SER A 64 3.01 -13.09 -7.40
N GLU A 65 3.68 -12.18 -6.69
CA GLU A 65 3.31 -11.79 -5.31
C GLU A 65 2.02 -10.98 -5.27
N PHE A 66 1.64 -10.35 -6.39
CA PHE A 66 0.42 -9.55 -6.51
C PHE A 66 -0.75 -10.34 -7.10
N VAL A 67 -0.52 -11.53 -7.64
CA VAL A 67 -1.56 -12.36 -8.24
C VAL A 67 -2.03 -13.41 -7.24
N HIS A 68 -3.24 -13.24 -6.74
CA HIS A 68 -3.88 -14.13 -5.77
C HIS A 68 -5.00 -14.93 -6.43
N LYS A 69 -5.23 -16.15 -5.96
CA LYS A 69 -6.42 -16.93 -6.36
C LYS A 69 -7.60 -16.57 -5.47
N ILE A 70 -8.60 -15.94 -6.07
CA ILE A 70 -9.87 -15.58 -5.43
C ILE A 70 -10.95 -16.44 -6.11
N ASP A 71 -11.45 -17.44 -5.38
CA ASP A 71 -12.46 -18.40 -5.85
C ASP A 71 -12.05 -19.15 -7.12
N GLY A 72 -10.80 -19.59 -7.13
CA GLY A 72 -10.21 -20.35 -8.23
C GLY A 72 -9.84 -19.50 -9.45
N LYS A 73 -10.13 -18.19 -9.46
CA LYS A 73 -9.66 -17.26 -10.51
C LYS A 73 -8.45 -16.48 -10.02
N GLU A 74 -7.46 -16.32 -10.89
CA GLU A 74 -6.33 -15.43 -10.65
C GLU A 74 -6.78 -13.97 -10.71
N PHE A 75 -6.30 -13.19 -9.74
CA PHE A 75 -6.67 -11.80 -9.57
C PHE A 75 -5.48 -10.99 -9.09
N ASP A 76 -5.17 -9.92 -9.79
CA ASP A 76 -4.09 -9.00 -9.44
C ASP A 76 -4.57 -7.97 -8.42
N ILE A 77 -4.04 -8.03 -7.20
CA ILE A 77 -4.49 -7.18 -6.09
C ILE A 77 -4.08 -5.71 -6.22
N ARG A 78 -3.32 -5.34 -7.26
CA ARG A 78 -3.00 -3.94 -7.58
C ARG A 78 -4.14 -3.24 -8.32
N ARG A 79 -5.09 -4.00 -8.89
CA ARG A 79 -6.29 -3.45 -9.54
C ARG A 79 -7.30 -2.98 -8.50
N ASN A 80 -8.05 -1.92 -8.80
CA ASN A 80 -9.03 -1.37 -7.87
C ASN A 80 -10.42 -1.97 -8.02
N VAL A 81 -10.84 -2.26 -9.25
CA VAL A 81 -12.09 -3.00 -9.53
C VAL A 81 -12.10 -4.27 -8.69
N ALA A 82 -13.12 -4.42 -7.84
CA ALA A 82 -13.26 -5.59 -6.99
C ALA A 82 -13.36 -6.89 -7.81
N PRO A 83 -12.86 -8.02 -7.27
CA PRO A 83 -13.08 -9.34 -7.88
C PRO A 83 -14.57 -9.64 -8.09
N ASP A 84 -14.87 -10.45 -9.12
CA ASP A 84 -16.23 -10.91 -9.41
C ASP A 84 -16.94 -11.42 -8.14
N ASN A 85 -18.21 -11.04 -7.97
CA ASN A 85 -19.07 -11.46 -6.87
C ASN A 85 -18.61 -11.06 -5.46
N TYR A 86 -17.61 -10.18 -5.29
CA TYR A 86 -17.18 -9.70 -3.96
C TYR A 86 -18.36 -9.20 -3.09
N GLN A 87 -19.24 -8.38 -3.68
CA GLN A 87 -20.43 -7.84 -2.99
C GLN A 87 -21.47 -8.92 -2.64
N VAL A 88 -21.67 -9.90 -3.53
CA VAL A 88 -22.63 -10.99 -3.34
C VAL A 88 -22.18 -11.94 -2.23
N ARG A 89 -20.86 -12.18 -2.11
CA ARG A 89 -20.27 -13.08 -1.09
C ARG A 89 -20.42 -12.58 0.34
N LYS A 90 -20.58 -11.27 0.52
CA LYS A 90 -20.63 -10.63 1.84
C LYS A 90 -22.05 -10.25 2.26
N SER A 91 -23.08 -10.59 1.46
CA SER A 91 -24.47 -10.17 1.71
C SER A 91 -24.56 -8.70 2.09
N ILE A 92 -23.80 -7.85 1.38
CA ILE A 92 -23.70 -6.42 1.68
C ILE A 92 -25.00 -5.79 1.19
N GLU A 93 -26.00 -5.74 2.07
CA GLU A 93 -27.00 -4.68 1.94
C GLU A 93 -26.22 -3.36 1.95
N SER A 94 -26.19 -2.67 0.80
CA SER A 94 -25.65 -1.31 0.59
C SER A 94 -24.89 -0.76 1.81
N ASP A 95 -23.59 -0.94 1.74
CA ASP A 95 -22.55 -0.85 2.75
C ASP A 95 -22.70 0.28 3.80
N LYS A 96 -23.58 0.08 4.78
CA LYS A 96 -23.48 0.74 6.10
C LYS A 96 -22.38 0.11 6.96
N ALA A 97 -21.58 -0.84 6.46
CA ALA A 97 -20.46 -1.32 7.24
C ALA A 97 -19.55 -0.12 7.51
N THR A 98 -19.25 0.03 8.78
CA THR A 98 -18.75 1.27 9.33
C THR A 98 -17.30 1.43 8.89
N ASP A 99 -17.00 2.22 7.87
CA ASP A 99 -15.60 2.55 7.63
C ASP A 99 -15.15 3.63 8.61
N GLN A 100 -14.00 3.43 9.24
CA GLN A 100 -13.41 4.47 10.08
C GLN A 100 -12.66 5.50 9.22
N ALA A 101 -12.92 6.77 9.50
CA ALA A 101 -12.09 7.85 8.98
C ALA A 101 -10.71 7.79 9.65
N VAL A 102 -9.66 7.93 8.85
CA VAL A 102 -8.30 7.84 9.37
C VAL A 102 -7.90 9.17 10.02
N ASN A 103 -7.66 9.18 11.33
CA ASN A 103 -7.07 10.32 12.01
C ASN A 103 -5.54 10.27 11.91
N GLN A 104 -4.97 10.95 10.92
CA GLN A 104 -3.52 11.06 10.78
C GLN A 104 -3.04 12.32 11.51
N ALA A 105 -2.32 12.13 12.62
CA ALA A 105 -1.42 13.18 13.11
C ALA A 105 -0.39 13.49 12.01
N ALA A 106 0.16 14.69 12.01
CA ALA A 106 1.25 15.08 11.11
C ALA A 106 2.53 14.28 11.46
N VAL A 107 2.56 13.02 11.06
CA VAL A 107 3.76 12.20 11.10
C VAL A 107 4.54 12.56 9.85
N ALA A 108 5.70 13.19 10.05
CA ALA A 108 6.58 13.64 8.98
C ALA A 108 7.32 12.44 8.35
N ASP A 109 6.60 11.51 7.73
CA ASP A 109 7.20 10.61 6.74
C ASP A 109 7.31 11.39 5.43
N SER A 110 8.35 12.21 5.33
CA SER A 110 8.51 13.08 4.17
C SER A 110 9.09 12.32 2.99
N LYS A 111 8.50 12.51 1.80
CA LYS A 111 9.16 12.26 0.49
C LYS A 111 10.57 12.87 0.54
N THR A 112 11.58 12.20 -0.02
CA THR A 112 12.99 12.56 0.26
C THR A 112 13.31 13.99 -0.19
N THR A 113 14.25 14.65 0.46
CA THR A 113 14.57 16.08 0.24
C THR A 113 15.05 16.38 -1.18
N LYS A 114 15.59 15.38 -1.89
CA LYS A 114 16.01 15.49 -3.30
C LYS A 114 14.80 15.65 -4.24
N ASP A 115 13.66 15.10 -3.85
CA ASP A 115 12.43 14.98 -4.65
C ASP A 115 11.58 16.25 -4.62
N LYS A 116 11.70 17.00 -3.51
CA LYS A 116 11.02 18.28 -3.31
C LYS A 116 11.52 19.38 -4.25
N SER A 117 12.70 19.22 -4.85
CA SER A 117 13.39 20.28 -5.62
C SER A 117 12.95 20.45 -7.07
N LEU A 118 11.99 19.65 -7.56
CA LEU A 118 11.53 19.65 -8.96
C LEU A 118 10.04 20.04 -9.15
N LEU A 119 9.37 20.52 -8.11
CA LEU A 119 7.91 20.66 -8.14
C LEU A 119 7.43 22.00 -8.71
N ALA A 120 6.71 21.93 -9.83
CA ALA A 120 5.51 22.75 -9.99
C ALA A 120 4.44 22.16 -9.06
N SER A 121 4.50 22.47 -7.76
CA SER A 121 3.51 22.03 -6.79
C SER A 121 2.19 22.69 -7.11
N MET A 122 1.18 21.91 -7.52
CA MET A 122 -0.18 22.42 -7.62
C MET A 122 -0.57 23.11 -6.30
N PRO A 123 -1.39 24.18 -6.34
CA PRO A 123 -1.77 24.88 -5.13
C PRO A 123 -2.44 23.95 -4.11
N THR A 124 -2.07 24.09 -2.84
CA THR A 124 -2.72 23.43 -1.71
C THR A 124 -3.58 24.42 -0.93
N GLY A 125 -4.67 23.94 -0.36
CA GLY A 125 -5.61 24.72 0.46
C GLY A 125 -5.31 24.67 1.96
N GLY A 126 -4.43 23.77 2.39
CA GLY A 126 -4.20 23.41 3.80
C GLY A 126 -5.19 22.34 4.31
N GLY A 127 -6.13 21.92 3.46
CA GLY A 127 -7.09 20.85 3.75
C GLY A 127 -6.61 19.46 3.31
N GLU A 128 -5.40 19.32 2.77
CA GLU A 128 -4.83 18.05 2.35
C GLU A 128 -4.45 17.14 3.54
N TYR A 129 -4.34 15.84 3.29
CA TYR A 129 -3.78 14.88 4.25
C TYR A 129 -2.28 14.70 4.00
N PRO A 130 -1.48 14.39 5.04
CA PRO A 130 -0.08 14.06 4.84
C PRO A 130 0.08 12.72 4.09
N TYR A 131 1.20 12.58 3.37
CA TYR A 131 1.68 11.27 2.93
C TYR A 131 2.16 10.49 4.15
N ASN A 132 1.50 9.37 4.48
CA ASN A 132 1.75 8.62 5.72
C ASN A 132 1.86 7.10 5.46
N PRO A 133 2.99 6.64 4.89
CA PRO A 133 3.22 5.23 4.60
C PRO A 133 3.28 4.40 5.88
N SER A 134 3.79 4.94 7.00
CA SER A 134 3.77 4.25 8.29
C SER A 134 2.37 3.78 8.70
N TYR A 135 1.32 4.57 8.44
CA TYR A 135 -0.06 4.14 8.70
C TYR A 135 -0.61 3.24 7.58
N TRP A 136 -0.53 3.70 6.33
CA TRP A 136 -1.24 3.05 5.21
C TRP A 136 -0.59 1.75 4.73
N ASN A 137 0.71 1.57 5.01
CA ASN A 137 1.48 0.38 4.66
C ASN A 137 1.69 -0.54 5.87
N ASP A 138 1.13 -0.19 7.03
CA ASP A 138 1.09 -1.09 8.18
C ASP A 138 0.38 -2.40 7.75
N PRO A 139 0.94 -3.58 8.05
CA PRO A 139 0.32 -4.86 7.70
C PRO A 139 -1.14 -5.01 8.19
N ALA A 140 -1.51 -4.36 9.29
CA ALA A 140 -2.86 -4.34 9.82
C ALA A 140 -3.82 -3.40 9.06
N ASN A 141 -3.32 -2.56 8.16
CA ASN A 141 -4.09 -1.56 7.42
C ASN A 141 -4.02 -1.72 5.90
N VAL A 142 -2.90 -2.25 5.36
CA VAL A 142 -2.60 -2.21 3.93
C VAL A 142 -3.69 -2.82 3.04
N PHE A 143 -4.34 -3.89 3.51
CA PHE A 143 -5.41 -4.61 2.79
C PHE A 143 -6.82 -4.06 3.04
N ARG A 144 -6.99 -3.07 3.93
CA ARG A 144 -8.29 -2.57 4.37
C ARG A 144 -8.73 -1.29 3.65
N ALA A 145 -7.99 -0.85 2.65
CA ALA A 145 -8.41 0.21 1.74
C ALA A 145 -7.81 -0.05 0.36
N ASN A 146 -8.47 0.43 -0.69
CA ASN A 146 -7.89 0.56 -2.03
C ASN A 146 -7.69 2.05 -2.38
N CYS A 147 -7.46 2.39 -3.66
CA CYS A 147 -7.31 3.80 -4.06
C CYS A 147 -8.50 4.69 -3.68
N TYR A 148 -9.73 4.17 -3.71
CA TYR A 148 -10.93 4.94 -3.40
C TYR A 148 -11.04 5.20 -1.89
N GLY A 149 -10.82 4.17 -1.07
CA GLY A 149 -10.71 4.33 0.39
C GLY A 149 -9.60 5.30 0.77
N TYR A 150 -8.45 5.21 0.09
CA TYR A 150 -7.31 6.12 0.29
C TYR A 150 -7.64 7.58 0.00
N ILE A 151 -8.26 7.89 -1.15
CA ILE A 151 -8.63 9.27 -1.45
C ILE A 151 -9.75 9.80 -0.56
N LEU A 152 -10.62 8.92 -0.06
CA LEU A 152 -11.62 9.29 0.94
C LEU A 152 -11.03 9.45 2.35
N ASN A 153 -9.78 9.02 2.55
CA ASN A 153 -9.13 8.92 3.86
C ASN A 153 -9.94 8.04 4.84
N ARG A 154 -10.35 6.87 4.35
CA ARG A 154 -11.16 5.87 5.06
C ARG A 154 -10.55 4.47 4.96
N ILE A 155 -10.86 3.64 5.93
CA ILE A 155 -10.42 2.24 6.02
C ILE A 155 -11.56 1.34 6.50
N ALA A 156 -11.62 0.13 5.98
CA ALA A 156 -12.63 -0.87 6.33
C ALA A 156 -12.48 -1.30 7.79
N ASN A 157 -13.57 -1.44 8.55
CA ASN A 157 -13.48 -1.94 9.93
C ASN A 157 -13.28 -3.45 10.03
N ASP A 158 -13.64 -4.22 9.00
CA ASP A 158 -13.45 -5.68 9.00
C ASP A 158 -11.94 -5.98 8.91
N THR A 159 -11.36 -6.37 10.04
CA THR A 159 -9.95 -6.81 10.14
C THR A 159 -9.77 -8.29 9.85
N SER A 160 -10.87 -9.04 9.70
CA SER A 160 -10.84 -10.48 9.43
C SER A 160 -10.83 -10.79 7.93
N ASP A 161 -11.31 -9.88 7.10
CA ASP A 161 -11.34 -10.03 5.65
C ASP A 161 -10.01 -9.58 5.01
N PRO A 162 -9.23 -10.49 4.40
CA PRO A 162 -7.99 -10.13 3.71
C PRO A 162 -8.21 -9.28 2.45
N LEU A 163 -9.47 -9.11 2.02
CA LEU A 163 -9.88 -8.34 0.86
C LEU A 163 -10.77 -7.13 1.23
N ALA A 164 -10.82 -6.77 2.52
CA ALA A 164 -11.74 -5.74 3.03
C ALA A 164 -11.67 -4.42 2.26
N GLY A 165 -10.50 -4.02 1.77
CA GLY A 165 -10.34 -2.78 1.01
C GLY A 165 -11.10 -2.74 -0.32
N TYR A 166 -11.55 -3.88 -0.86
CA TYR A 166 -12.39 -3.91 -2.06
C TYR A 166 -13.83 -3.46 -1.81
N MET A 167 -14.25 -3.26 -0.55
CA MET A 167 -15.53 -2.62 -0.24
C MET A 167 -15.58 -1.17 -0.74
N PHE A 168 -14.42 -0.50 -0.85
CA PHE A 168 -14.33 0.85 -1.39
C PHE A 168 -14.41 0.84 -2.91
N GLN A 169 -15.63 0.77 -3.45
CA GLN A 169 -15.89 1.08 -4.85
C GLN A 169 -16.90 2.23 -4.96
N PRO A 170 -16.77 3.11 -5.96
CA PRO A 170 -17.76 4.14 -6.22
C PRO A 170 -19.17 3.56 -6.31
N GLY A 171 -20.09 4.07 -5.49
CA GLY A 171 -21.49 3.68 -5.45
C GLY A 171 -21.82 2.52 -4.52
N TYR A 172 -20.84 1.77 -4.00
CA TYR A 172 -21.10 0.61 -3.12
C TYR A 172 -21.82 1.01 -1.84
N ARG A 173 -21.41 2.15 -1.26
CA ARG A 173 -21.99 2.72 -0.06
C ARG A 173 -23.48 3.01 -0.18
N THR A 174 -23.92 3.44 -1.36
CA THR A 174 -25.29 3.90 -1.60
C THR A 174 -26.11 2.93 -2.45
N GLY A 175 -25.51 1.85 -2.95
CA GLY A 175 -26.11 0.96 -3.95
C GLY A 175 -26.19 1.55 -5.37
N ASN A 176 -25.72 2.80 -5.58
CA ASN A 176 -25.71 3.47 -6.89
C ASN A 176 -24.41 3.18 -7.64
N TYR A 177 -24.22 1.90 -7.96
CA TYR A 177 -23.03 1.38 -8.62
C TYR A 177 -22.70 2.11 -9.94
N TYR A 178 -21.41 2.31 -10.22
CA TYR A 178 -21.00 2.71 -11.56
C TYR A 178 -21.32 1.58 -12.56
N THR A 179 -21.85 1.93 -13.73
CA THR A 179 -22.30 0.96 -14.74
C THR A 179 -21.25 0.63 -15.79
N SER A 180 -20.16 1.40 -15.84
CA SER A 180 -19.08 1.25 -16.81
C SER A 180 -17.80 1.94 -16.32
N LEU A 181 -16.65 1.48 -16.81
CA LEU A 181 -15.34 2.12 -16.58
C LEU A 181 -15.19 3.37 -17.47
N THR A 182 -15.98 4.39 -17.14
CA THR A 182 -15.99 5.70 -17.80
C THR A 182 -16.01 6.78 -16.73
N THR A 183 -15.36 7.91 -16.99
CA THR A 183 -15.34 9.07 -16.09
C THR A 183 -16.75 9.46 -15.62
N SER A 184 -17.71 9.56 -16.53
CA SER A 184 -19.08 9.98 -16.20
C SER A 184 -19.79 9.01 -15.26
N ALA A 185 -19.75 7.71 -15.55
CA ALA A 185 -20.39 6.69 -14.70
C ALA A 185 -19.75 6.64 -13.30
N ILE A 186 -18.42 6.69 -13.22
CA ILE A 186 -17.70 6.68 -11.94
C ILE A 186 -18.03 7.93 -11.13
N ILE A 187 -17.98 9.12 -11.73
CA ILE A 187 -18.27 10.36 -11.00
C ILE A 187 -19.72 10.45 -10.54
N THR A 188 -20.67 9.90 -11.31
CA THR A 188 -22.07 9.78 -10.85
C THR A 188 -22.16 8.93 -9.59
N ALA A 189 -21.48 7.79 -9.54
CA ALA A 189 -21.45 6.93 -8.36
C ALA A 189 -20.73 7.60 -7.16
N VAL A 190 -19.59 8.26 -7.40
CA VAL A 190 -18.87 9.02 -6.36
C VAL A 190 -19.74 10.13 -5.78
N LYS A 191 -20.48 10.87 -6.61
CA LYS A 191 -21.38 11.94 -6.13
C LYS A 191 -22.44 11.40 -5.17
N SER A 192 -22.97 10.21 -5.43
CA SER A 192 -23.91 9.54 -4.55
C SER A 192 -23.27 9.23 -3.19
N ASP A 193 -22.09 8.62 -3.19
CA ASP A 193 -21.36 8.31 -1.94
C ASP A 193 -21.00 9.58 -1.15
N MET A 194 -20.54 10.63 -1.83
CA MET A 194 -20.19 11.90 -1.19
C MET A 194 -21.39 12.53 -0.50
N ALA A 195 -22.57 12.50 -1.13
CA ALA A 195 -23.79 13.02 -0.53
C ALA A 195 -24.17 12.25 0.75
N ASP A 196 -24.08 10.92 0.75
CA ASP A 196 -24.33 10.10 1.95
C ASP A 196 -23.28 10.34 3.05
N LEU A 197 -22.03 10.62 2.66
CA LEU A 197 -20.95 10.98 3.58
C LEU A 197 -21.06 12.41 4.14
N GLY A 198 -22.00 13.23 3.66
CA GLY A 198 -22.05 14.67 3.99
C GLY A 198 -20.88 15.46 3.40
N ARG A 199 -20.27 14.96 2.34
CA ARG A 199 -19.11 15.53 1.63
C ARG A 199 -19.53 16.01 0.24
N THR A 200 -18.64 16.74 -0.42
CA THR A 200 -18.85 17.23 -1.78
C THR A 200 -17.73 16.77 -2.70
N ILE A 201 -18.03 16.67 -3.99
CA ILE A 201 -17.06 16.53 -5.07
C ILE A 201 -17.44 17.48 -6.21
N ARG A 202 -16.44 18.19 -6.73
CA ARG A 202 -16.59 19.11 -7.87
C ARG A 202 -15.40 19.01 -8.80
N SER A 203 -15.61 19.23 -10.09
CA SER A 203 -14.51 19.32 -11.05
C SER A 203 -13.58 20.46 -10.69
N SER A 204 -12.30 20.29 -10.98
CA SER A 204 -11.27 21.28 -10.69
C SER A 204 -10.31 21.44 -11.86
N SER A 205 -9.63 22.59 -11.90
CA SER A 205 -8.52 22.84 -12.82
C SER A 205 -7.18 22.51 -12.18
N TYR A 206 -6.10 22.50 -12.98
CA TYR A 206 -4.74 22.34 -12.48
C TYR A 206 -4.41 23.39 -11.41
N SER A 207 -4.72 24.66 -11.70
CA SER A 207 -4.32 25.84 -10.93
C SER A 207 -5.30 26.27 -9.83
N GLU A 208 -6.42 25.57 -9.68
CA GLU A 208 -7.38 25.91 -8.64
C GLU A 208 -6.88 25.45 -7.27
N THR A 209 -6.92 26.37 -6.31
CA THR A 209 -6.61 26.11 -4.90
C THR A 209 -7.83 25.54 -4.17
N PRO A 210 -7.73 24.36 -3.53
CA PRO A 210 -8.78 23.85 -2.64
C PRO A 210 -9.05 24.80 -1.47
N GLY A 211 -10.25 24.73 -0.88
CA GLY A 211 -10.53 25.37 0.40
C GLY A 211 -9.79 24.70 1.57
N SER A 212 -9.81 25.33 2.75
CA SER A 212 -9.10 24.85 3.95
C SER A 212 -9.61 23.51 4.51
N ASN A 213 -10.79 23.06 4.09
CA ASN A 213 -11.37 21.75 4.41
C ASN A 213 -11.62 20.91 3.15
N GLU A 214 -10.88 21.18 2.08
CA GLU A 214 -10.95 20.45 0.82
C GLU A 214 -9.55 20.03 0.37
N TYR A 215 -9.47 19.09 -0.56
CA TYR A 215 -8.22 18.69 -1.20
C TYR A 215 -8.48 18.12 -2.59
N LYS A 216 -7.43 18.09 -3.42
CA LYS A 216 -7.52 17.63 -4.80
C LYS A 216 -7.31 16.12 -4.92
N VAL A 217 -8.05 15.52 -5.83
CA VAL A 217 -7.91 14.14 -6.28
C VAL A 217 -7.93 14.11 -7.81
N ALA A 218 -7.39 13.06 -8.42
CA ALA A 218 -7.39 12.89 -9.87
C ALA A 218 -7.88 11.49 -10.26
N LEU A 219 -8.80 11.42 -11.21
CA LEU A 219 -9.30 10.16 -11.76
C LEU A 219 -8.59 9.83 -13.06
N VAL A 220 -8.19 8.57 -13.22
CA VAL A 220 -7.70 8.01 -14.48
C VAL A 220 -8.35 6.66 -14.73
N ILE A 221 -8.47 6.28 -16.00
CA ILE A 221 -9.16 5.06 -16.41
C ILE A 221 -8.23 4.22 -17.28
N ALA A 222 -8.16 2.92 -16.96
CA ALA A 222 -7.63 1.88 -17.84
C ALA A 222 -8.81 1.26 -18.59
N PRO A 223 -9.03 1.60 -19.88
CA PRO A 223 -10.24 1.19 -20.60
C PRO A 223 -10.51 -0.31 -20.51
N GLY A 224 -11.72 -0.68 -20.10
CA GLY A 224 -12.17 -2.07 -19.96
C GLY A 224 -11.48 -2.87 -18.84
N THR A 225 -10.56 -2.26 -18.09
CA THR A 225 -9.73 -2.96 -17.10
C THR A 225 -9.95 -2.40 -15.70
N ASP A 226 -9.69 -1.13 -15.46
CA ASP A 226 -9.70 -0.59 -14.10
C ASP A 226 -9.93 0.93 -14.06
N TYR A 227 -10.18 1.46 -12.88
CA TYR A 227 -10.08 2.90 -12.59
C TYR A 227 -9.01 3.13 -11.51
N HIS A 228 -8.50 4.35 -11.42
CA HIS A 228 -7.52 4.68 -10.39
C HIS A 228 -7.63 6.14 -9.95
N TRP A 229 -7.31 6.35 -8.68
CA TRP A 229 -7.36 7.66 -8.04
C TRP A 229 -5.99 8.04 -7.47
N TYR A 230 -5.59 9.28 -7.74
CA TYR A 230 -4.48 9.96 -7.08
C TYR A 230 -5.01 10.98 -6.07
N ARG A 231 -4.24 11.25 -5.01
CA ARG A 231 -4.51 12.26 -3.99
C ARG A 231 -3.37 13.28 -3.94
N GLN A 232 -3.70 14.56 -3.85
CA GLN A 232 -2.72 15.58 -3.51
C GLN A 232 -2.47 15.56 -2.00
N ASP A 233 -1.21 15.47 -1.60
CA ASP A 233 -0.81 15.46 -0.19
C ASP A 233 -0.48 16.88 0.29
N SER A 234 -0.37 17.05 1.62
CA SER A 234 -0.06 18.36 2.24
C SER A 234 1.31 18.93 1.90
N ASP A 235 2.21 18.13 1.31
CA ASP A 235 3.48 18.59 0.77
C ASP A 235 3.39 19.17 -0.65
N GLY A 236 2.19 19.20 -1.24
CA GLY A 236 1.92 19.70 -2.59
C GLY A 236 2.25 18.71 -3.71
N GLY A 237 2.84 17.56 -3.37
CA GLY A 237 3.01 16.44 -4.30
C GLY A 237 1.78 15.55 -4.36
N TRP A 238 1.87 14.49 -5.16
CA TRP A 238 0.81 13.50 -5.31
C TRP A 238 1.24 12.12 -4.84
N SER A 239 0.26 11.31 -4.49
CA SER A 239 0.42 9.91 -4.15
C SER A 239 -0.82 9.10 -4.50
N HIS A 240 -0.68 7.79 -4.47
CA HIS A 240 -1.74 6.86 -4.85
C HIS A 240 -1.58 5.51 -4.14
N LYS A 241 -2.62 4.67 -4.25
CA LYS A 241 -2.65 3.33 -3.65
C LYS A 241 -3.13 2.31 -4.67
N PRO A 242 -2.24 1.53 -5.32
CA PRO A 242 -2.65 0.47 -6.25
C PRO A 242 -3.37 -0.66 -5.53
N GLY A 243 -4.70 -0.75 -5.68
CA GLY A 243 -5.51 -1.78 -5.07
C GLY A 243 -5.19 -1.99 -3.59
N LEU A 244 -4.95 -3.22 -3.18
CA LEU A 244 -4.62 -3.60 -1.79
C LEU A 244 -3.11 -3.66 -1.52
N THR A 245 -2.35 -2.75 -2.11
CA THR A 245 -0.88 -2.66 -1.91
C THR A 245 -0.47 -1.36 -1.25
N ASN A 246 0.83 -1.18 -1.00
CA ASN A 246 1.35 0.02 -0.35
C ASN A 246 1.01 1.30 -1.13
N ILE A 247 0.86 2.41 -0.39
CA ILE A 247 0.83 3.73 -1.03
C ILE A 247 2.20 4.02 -1.64
N ASP A 248 2.20 4.72 -2.77
CA ASP A 248 3.41 5.20 -3.44
C ASP A 248 3.18 6.65 -3.89
N TYR A 249 4.27 7.38 -4.09
CA TYR A 249 4.28 8.74 -4.66
C TYR A 249 4.97 8.76 -6.03
N ARG A 250 5.34 7.59 -6.54
CA ARG A 250 5.98 7.41 -7.84
C ARG A 250 5.02 6.88 -8.89
N ASP A 251 5.27 7.27 -10.13
CA ASP A 251 4.56 6.83 -11.31
C ASP A 251 5.06 5.46 -11.80
N ALA A 252 4.52 4.95 -12.92
CA ALA A 252 4.88 3.64 -13.45
C ALA A 252 6.36 3.52 -13.88
N SER A 253 7.00 4.66 -14.18
CA SER A 253 8.44 4.75 -14.50
C SER A 253 9.31 4.97 -13.26
N GLY A 254 8.73 5.02 -12.06
CA GLY A 254 9.46 5.26 -10.81
C GLY A 254 9.76 6.73 -10.52
N ASN A 255 9.21 7.67 -11.30
CA ASN A 255 9.40 9.10 -11.11
C ASN A 255 8.37 9.68 -10.14
N TYR A 256 8.73 10.75 -9.43
CA TYR A 256 7.78 11.46 -8.57
C TYR A 256 6.58 12.00 -9.35
N ILE A 257 5.39 11.80 -8.78
CA ILE A 257 4.16 12.32 -9.38
C ILE A 257 4.02 13.79 -8.97
N SER A 258 4.36 14.68 -9.91
CA SER A 258 4.08 16.12 -9.80
C SER A 258 2.72 16.51 -10.37
N ASP A 259 2.28 15.80 -11.42
CA ASP A 259 0.96 15.94 -12.04
C ASP A 259 0.45 14.57 -12.53
N PRO A 260 -0.65 14.04 -11.94
CA PRO A 260 -1.28 12.80 -12.38
C PRO A 260 -1.70 12.75 -13.86
N ARG A 261 -1.90 13.91 -14.50
CA ARG A 261 -2.30 13.97 -15.91
C ARG A 261 -1.15 13.60 -16.85
N THR A 262 0.07 13.97 -16.49
CA THR A 262 1.26 13.85 -17.35
C THR A 262 2.26 12.82 -16.87
N CYS A 263 2.11 12.25 -15.67
CA CYS A 263 2.96 11.16 -15.20
C CYS A 263 2.76 9.88 -16.02
N ASP A 264 3.72 8.95 -15.91
CA ASP A 264 3.59 7.64 -16.53
C ASP A 264 2.57 6.78 -15.77
N ARG A 265 1.54 6.34 -16.49
CA ARG A 265 0.41 5.57 -15.96
C ARG A 265 0.29 4.19 -16.60
N ASN A 266 1.32 3.76 -17.31
CA ASN A 266 1.37 2.47 -17.97
C ASN A 266 2.05 1.42 -17.07
N TYR A 267 1.29 0.90 -16.10
CA TYR A 267 1.78 -0.15 -15.20
C TYR A 267 1.67 -1.54 -15.85
N SER A 268 2.47 -2.51 -15.40
CA SER A 268 2.43 -3.89 -15.89
C SER A 268 1.04 -4.55 -15.80
N TYR A 269 0.25 -4.15 -14.81
CA TYR A 269 -1.09 -4.70 -14.52
C TYR A 269 -2.24 -3.88 -15.12
N ALA A 270 -2.00 -2.61 -15.52
CA ALA A 270 -3.02 -1.74 -16.09
C ALA A 270 -2.41 -0.50 -16.76
N ASN A 271 -2.90 -0.17 -17.96
CA ASN A 271 -2.57 1.08 -18.65
C ASN A 271 -3.69 2.12 -18.47
N TYR A 272 -3.53 3.03 -17.50
CA TYR A 272 -4.52 4.09 -17.22
C TYR A 272 -4.39 5.27 -18.20
N SER A 273 -4.53 4.97 -19.49
CA SER A 273 -4.34 5.90 -20.62
C SER A 273 -5.39 7.02 -20.70
N THR A 274 -6.57 6.83 -20.12
CA THR A 274 -7.67 7.80 -20.22
C THR A 274 -7.65 8.76 -19.03
N TRP A 275 -7.56 10.06 -19.32
CA TRP A 275 -7.64 11.11 -18.31
C TRP A 275 -9.10 11.33 -17.87
N GLY A 276 -9.37 11.17 -16.57
CA GLY A 276 -10.70 11.37 -16.00
C GLY A 276 -10.95 12.80 -15.50
N GLY A 277 -9.91 13.49 -15.03
CA GLY A 277 -10.03 14.87 -14.56
C GLY A 277 -9.50 15.08 -13.15
N TYR A 278 -9.29 16.34 -12.81
CA TYR A 278 -9.08 16.74 -11.42
C TYR A 278 -10.43 17.04 -10.77
N TYR A 279 -10.51 16.73 -9.49
CA TYR A 279 -11.66 17.02 -8.66
C TYR A 279 -11.18 17.56 -7.32
N ILE A 280 -11.98 18.42 -6.71
CA ILE A 280 -11.81 18.82 -5.32
C ILE A 280 -12.91 18.13 -4.51
N ILE A 281 -12.54 17.53 -3.39
CA ILE A 281 -13.46 16.92 -2.44
C ILE A 281 -13.32 17.58 -1.07
N SER A 282 -14.44 17.75 -0.35
CA SER A 282 -14.42 18.21 1.05
C SER A 282 -13.99 17.07 1.99
N LYS A 283 -13.43 17.39 3.15
CA LYS A 283 -13.21 16.44 4.25
C LYS A 283 -14.52 16.06 4.94
#